data_AF-A0A970JLB5-F1
#
_entry.id   AF-A0A970JLB5-F1
#
_cell.length_a   1.000
_cell.length_b   1.000
_cell.length_c   1.000
_cell.angle_alpha   90.00
_cell.angle_beta   90.00
_cell.angle_gamma   90.00
#
_symmetry.space_group_name_H-M   'P 1'
#
loop_
_entity.id
_entity.type
_entity.pdbx_description
1 polymer ?
#
loop_
_entity_poly.entity_id
_entity_poly.type
_entity_poly.pdbx_seq_one_letter_code
_entity_poly.pdbx_strand_id
1 'polypeptide(L)'
;MKSLFVKDSPGRIQIIDGLRGLSILLMVAYHFGYDLILFAGAPPQLIDNPVLDVLQQFFAGVFIFLSGISCRFSRNNLIRGLQMLGVAAVITLVTWGFGMPVWFGIIHFLGTAAILFSLIRPVVDKISRPVQLLIYIVLHLCSLPFVARRYEISWLWWLGFRPAEWASADYFPLLPWFFVYMAGTLAGAYIVERRLPEWFYTRKVPFLAAIGRNTMIIYIVHQPVLYVLTLIVRGIINSIA
;
A
#
# COMPACT_ATOMS: atom_id res chain seq x y z
N MET A 1 -1.96 7.28 21.14
CA MET A 1 -2.45 6.05 20.45
C MET A 1 -3.87 6.15 19.86
N LYS A 2 -4.73 7.11 20.26
CA LYS A 2 -6.11 7.28 19.74
C LYS A 2 -6.25 7.81 18.29
N SER A 3 -5.17 8.01 17.52
CA SER A 3 -5.25 8.60 16.16
C SER A 3 -5.22 7.59 15.01
N LEU A 4 -4.95 6.31 15.29
CA LEU A 4 -4.88 5.25 14.26
C LEU A 4 -6.19 4.46 14.12
N PHE A 5 -7.07 4.55 15.11
CA PHE A 5 -8.32 3.79 15.16
C PHE A 5 -9.53 4.71 15.08
N VAL A 6 -10.44 4.31 14.20
CA VAL A 6 -11.58 5.01 13.60
C VAL A 6 -12.22 6.08 14.49
N LYS A 7 -12.14 7.34 14.03
CA LYS A 7 -13.10 8.40 14.36
C LYS A 7 -13.89 8.73 13.10
N ASP A 8 -15.21 8.67 13.16
CA ASP A 8 -16.07 9.21 12.11
C ASP A 8 -15.94 10.74 12.16
N SER A 9 -15.35 11.29 11.10
CA SER A 9 -15.12 12.72 10.95
C SER A 9 -16.13 13.27 9.94
N PRO A 10 -16.81 14.40 10.24
CA PRO A 10 -17.61 15.09 9.24
C PRO A 10 -16.74 15.45 8.02
N GLY A 11 -17.18 15.07 6.82
CA GLY A 11 -16.45 15.29 5.55
C GLY A 11 -15.75 14.06 4.96
N ARG A 12 -15.95 12.85 5.51
CA ARG A 12 -15.39 11.60 4.97
C ARG A 12 -16.13 11.16 3.69
N ILE A 13 -15.39 10.91 2.62
CA ILE A 13 -15.93 10.56 1.30
C ILE A 13 -15.95 9.03 1.15
N GLN A 14 -17.16 8.45 1.06
CA GLN A 14 -17.31 6.98 1.09
C GLN A 14 -16.68 6.28 -0.11
N ILE A 15 -16.65 6.90 -1.30
CA ILE A 15 -16.00 6.29 -2.47
C ILE A 15 -14.51 6.03 -2.22
N ILE A 16 -13.80 6.97 -1.57
CA ILE A 16 -12.36 6.82 -1.27
C ILE A 16 -12.14 5.63 -0.33
N ASP A 17 -12.95 5.54 0.73
CA ASP A 17 -12.90 4.41 1.65
C ASP A 17 -13.34 3.11 0.95
N GLY A 18 -14.35 3.16 0.08
CA GLY A 18 -14.82 2.02 -0.70
C GLY A 18 -13.75 1.44 -1.62
N LEU A 19 -13.02 2.30 -2.34
CA LEU A 19 -11.91 1.87 -3.20
C LEU A 19 -10.78 1.27 -2.38
N ARG A 20 -10.46 1.82 -1.20
CA ARG A 20 -9.50 1.17 -0.28
C ARG A 20 -9.97 -0.19 0.21
N GLY A 21 -11.26 -0.30 0.53
CA GLY A 21 -11.90 -1.55 0.94
C GLY A 21 -11.80 -2.62 -0.15
N LEU A 22 -12.04 -2.23 -1.39
CA LEU A 22 -11.86 -3.12 -2.54
C LEU A 22 -10.39 -3.53 -2.72
N SER A 23 -9.46 -2.57 -2.72
CA SER A 23 -8.03 -2.85 -2.86
C SER A 23 -7.50 -3.81 -1.79
N ILE A 24 -7.90 -3.63 -0.52
CA ILE A 24 -7.43 -4.50 0.57
C ILE A 24 -8.02 -5.90 0.46
N LEU A 25 -9.29 -6.06 0.06
CA LEU A 25 -9.89 -7.38 -0.15
C LEU A 25 -9.17 -8.16 -1.25
N LEU A 26 -8.85 -7.49 -2.35
CA LEU A 26 -8.16 -8.11 -3.48
C LEU A 26 -6.74 -8.50 -3.12
N MET A 27 -6.03 -7.66 -2.34
CA MET A 27 -4.71 -8.00 -1.80
C MET A 27 -4.78 -9.23 -0.88
N VAL A 28 -5.75 -9.29 0.04
CA VAL A 28 -5.94 -10.43 0.93
C VAL A 28 -6.23 -11.71 0.15
N ALA A 29 -7.07 -11.64 -0.90
CA ALA A 29 -7.35 -12.78 -1.76
C ALA A 29 -6.09 -13.26 -2.50
N TYR A 30 -5.27 -12.34 -3.01
CA TYR A 30 -4.00 -12.67 -3.68
C TYR A 30 -3.01 -13.36 -2.72
N HIS A 31 -2.81 -12.81 -1.51
CA HIS A 31 -1.95 -13.42 -0.49
C HIS A 31 -2.46 -14.80 -0.05
N PHE A 32 -3.78 -15.00 0.02
CA PHE A 32 -4.32 -16.31 0.35
C PHE A 32 -3.98 -17.34 -0.72
N GLY A 33 -4.07 -16.98 -2.00
CA GLY A 33 -3.62 -17.83 -3.10
C GLY A 33 -2.13 -18.17 -3.02
N TYR A 34 -1.29 -17.20 -2.64
CA TYR A 34 0.15 -17.41 -2.43
C TYR A 34 0.44 -18.37 -1.27
N ASP A 35 -0.22 -18.18 -0.13
CA ASP A 35 -0.09 -19.07 1.03
C ASP A 35 -0.53 -20.50 0.69
N LEU A 36 -1.63 -20.68 -0.05
CA LEU A 36 -2.09 -22.00 -0.49
C LEU A 36 -1.04 -22.75 -1.34
N ILE A 37 -0.33 -22.03 -2.22
CA ILE A 37 0.76 -22.63 -3.01
C ILE A 37 1.92 -23.01 -2.09
N LEU A 38 2.36 -22.08 -1.23
CA LEU A 38 3.55 -22.25 -0.42
C LEU A 38 3.38 -23.31 0.69
N PHE A 39 2.21 -23.37 1.32
CA PHE A 39 1.99 -24.18 2.52
C PHE A 39 1.00 -25.33 2.34
N ALA A 40 0.07 -25.25 1.39
CA ALA A 40 -0.95 -26.29 1.16
C ALA A 40 -0.74 -27.08 -0.15
N GLY A 41 0.31 -26.78 -0.94
CA GLY A 41 0.64 -27.53 -2.15
C GLY A 41 -0.28 -27.25 -3.33
N ALA A 42 -0.98 -26.11 -3.34
CA ALA A 42 -1.79 -25.71 -4.48
C ALA A 42 -0.93 -25.49 -5.75
N PRO A 43 -1.48 -25.72 -6.94
CA PRO A 43 -0.76 -25.52 -8.20
C PRO A 43 -0.35 -24.04 -8.38
N PRO A 44 0.89 -23.73 -8.80
CA PRO A 44 1.35 -22.36 -9.01
C PRO A 44 0.46 -21.53 -9.95
N GLN A 45 -0.18 -22.19 -10.92
CA GLN A 45 -1.09 -21.59 -11.91
C GLN A 45 -2.30 -20.90 -11.26
N LEU A 46 -2.59 -21.17 -9.98
CA LEU A 46 -3.63 -20.48 -9.22
C LEU A 46 -3.41 -18.96 -9.20
N ILE A 47 -2.16 -18.51 -9.09
CA ILE A 47 -1.83 -17.08 -9.06
C ILE A 47 -0.82 -16.65 -10.14
N ASP A 48 -0.05 -17.59 -10.69
CA ASP A 48 0.97 -17.32 -11.71
C ASP A 48 0.31 -17.13 -13.08
N ASN A 49 -0.20 -15.93 -13.32
CA ASN A 49 -0.69 -15.52 -14.63
C ASN A 49 -0.54 -14.01 -14.88
N PRO A 50 -0.36 -13.59 -16.15
CA PRO A 50 -0.11 -12.18 -16.48
C PRO A 50 -1.23 -11.22 -16.06
N VAL A 51 -2.47 -11.71 -15.99
CA VAL A 51 -3.63 -10.90 -15.60
C VAL A 51 -3.53 -10.53 -14.13
N LEU A 52 -3.30 -11.52 -13.25
CA LEU A 52 -3.13 -11.27 -11.82
C LEU A 52 -1.88 -10.46 -11.53
N ASP A 53 -0.80 -10.62 -12.29
CA ASP A 53 0.41 -9.78 -12.17
C ASP A 53 0.14 -8.30 -12.41
N VAL A 54 -0.63 -7.97 -13.43
CA VAL A 54 -1.03 -6.59 -13.70
C VAL A 54 -2.01 -6.10 -12.63
N LEU A 55 -3.00 -6.93 -12.25
CA LEU A 55 -4.00 -6.54 -11.27
C LEU A 55 -3.41 -6.29 -9.88
N GLN A 56 -2.48 -7.12 -9.40
CA GLN A 56 -1.84 -6.90 -8.10
C GLN A 56 -1.10 -5.56 -8.07
N GLN A 57 -0.34 -5.24 -9.12
CA GLN A 57 0.41 -3.99 -9.24
C GLN A 57 -0.54 -2.79 -9.35
N PHE A 58 -1.62 -2.94 -10.11
CA PHE A 58 -2.65 -1.93 -10.26
C PHE A 58 -3.33 -1.60 -8.93
N PHE A 59 -3.79 -2.61 -8.18
CA PHE A 59 -4.48 -2.38 -6.90
C PHE A 59 -3.55 -1.86 -5.81
N ALA A 60 -2.28 -2.27 -5.80
CA ALA A 60 -1.27 -1.66 -4.95
C ALA A 60 -1.06 -0.18 -5.31
N GLY A 61 -0.98 0.14 -6.60
CA GLY A 61 -0.92 1.52 -7.09
C GLY A 61 -2.13 2.36 -6.68
N VAL A 62 -3.35 1.82 -6.83
CA VAL A 62 -4.59 2.46 -6.36
C VAL A 62 -4.52 2.70 -4.85
N PHE A 63 -4.08 1.71 -4.07
CA PHE A 63 -3.95 1.84 -2.63
C PHE A 63 -2.99 2.96 -2.21
N ILE A 64 -1.82 3.01 -2.85
CA ILE A 64 -0.79 4.04 -2.67
C ILE A 64 -1.33 5.42 -3.04
N PHE A 65 -1.97 5.55 -4.19
CA PHE A 65 -2.60 6.79 -4.66
C PHE A 65 -3.68 7.28 -3.68
N LEU A 66 -4.57 6.40 -3.22
CA LEU A 66 -5.58 6.73 -2.23
C LEU A 66 -4.93 7.15 -0.91
N SER A 67 -3.85 6.52 -0.48
CA SER A 67 -3.11 6.92 0.72
C SER A 67 -2.58 8.36 0.60
N GLY A 68 -2.04 8.71 -0.57
CA GLY A 68 -1.65 10.07 -0.92
C GLY A 68 -2.80 11.07 -0.82
N ILE A 69 -3.99 10.73 -1.32
CA ILE A 69 -5.20 11.57 -1.16
C ILE A 69 -5.47 11.86 0.32
N SER A 70 -5.38 10.85 1.19
CA SER A 70 -5.65 11.06 2.62
C SER A 70 -4.66 11.95 3.34
N CYS A 71 -3.45 12.17 2.81
CA CYS A 71 -2.52 13.11 3.42
C CYS A 71 -3.05 14.54 3.44
N ARG A 72 -3.90 14.93 2.47
CA ARG A 72 -4.50 16.27 2.44
C ARG A 72 -5.60 16.47 3.51
N PHE A 73 -6.17 15.38 4.03
CA PHE A 73 -7.19 15.40 5.09
C PHE A 73 -6.61 15.22 6.50
N SER A 74 -5.32 14.90 6.60
CA SER A 74 -4.66 14.62 7.87
C SER A 74 -4.18 15.91 8.54
N ARG A 75 -4.32 15.98 9.87
CA ARG A 75 -3.83 17.12 10.66
C ARG A 75 -2.31 17.14 10.80
N ASN A 76 -1.70 15.97 10.98
CA ASN A 76 -0.26 15.84 11.16
C ASN A 76 0.25 14.56 10.49
N ASN A 77 0.72 14.71 9.26
CA ASN A 77 1.25 13.61 8.46
C ASN A 77 2.60 13.09 8.95
N LEU A 78 3.40 13.92 9.63
CA LEU A 78 4.67 13.51 10.23
C LEU A 78 4.44 12.47 11.33
N ILE A 79 3.54 12.78 12.27
CA ILE A 79 3.20 11.85 13.37
C ILE A 79 2.53 10.59 12.83
N ARG A 80 1.62 10.71 11.86
CA ARG A 80 1.01 9.56 11.19
C ARG A 80 2.06 8.67 10.51
N GLY A 81 3.03 9.27 9.83
CA GLY A 81 4.10 8.56 9.17
C GLY A 81 5.01 7.83 10.17
N LEU A 82 5.42 8.50 11.25
CA LEU A 82 6.19 7.90 12.34
C LEU A 82 5.45 6.73 13.01
N GLN A 83 4.15 6.87 13.23
CA GLN A 83 3.30 5.80 13.74
C GLN A 83 3.28 4.57 12.81
N MET A 84 3.15 4.80 11.50
CA MET A 84 3.21 3.72 10.50
C MET A 84 4.58 3.04 10.51
N LEU A 85 5.69 3.80 10.58
CA LEU A 85 7.02 3.23 10.67
C LEU A 85 7.23 2.41 11.95
N GLY A 86 6.66 2.84 13.08
CA GLY A 86 6.67 2.06 14.32
C GLY A 86 5.95 0.71 14.17
N VAL A 87 4.78 0.70 13.53
CA VAL A 87 4.06 -0.54 13.20
C VAL A 87 4.87 -1.40 12.23
N ALA A 88 5.47 -0.78 11.21
CA ALA A 88 6.26 -1.47 10.21
C ALA A 88 7.49 -2.18 10.82
N ALA A 89 8.17 -1.52 11.76
CA ALA A 89 9.29 -2.11 12.50
C ALA A 89 8.87 -3.35 13.30
N VAL A 90 7.69 -3.33 13.93
CA VAL A 90 7.14 -4.52 14.62
C VAL A 90 6.89 -5.65 13.61
N ILE A 91 6.31 -5.34 12.44
CA ILE A 91 6.10 -6.32 11.37
C ILE A 91 7.43 -6.92 10.91
N THR A 92 8.46 -6.10 10.70
CA THR A 92 9.81 -6.58 10.33
C THR A 92 10.38 -7.52 11.39
N LEU A 93 10.31 -7.15 12.68
CA LEU A 93 10.81 -8.00 13.76
C LEU A 93 10.10 -9.35 13.84
N VAL A 94 8.77 -9.35 13.74
CA VAL A 94 7.97 -10.58 13.76
C VAL A 94 8.32 -11.44 12.54
N THR A 95 8.26 -10.87 11.34
CA THR A 95 8.47 -11.62 10.08
C THR A 95 9.91 -12.13 9.93
N TRP A 96 10.89 -11.38 10.45
CA TRP A 96 12.28 -11.82 10.55
C TRP A 96 12.43 -13.06 11.45
N GLY A 97 11.72 -13.10 12.59
CA GLY A 97 11.69 -14.27 13.48
C GLY A 97 11.10 -15.53 12.83
N PHE A 98 10.25 -15.38 11.81
CA PHE A 98 9.70 -16.48 11.01
C PHE A 98 10.54 -16.82 9.76
N GLY A 99 11.69 -16.18 9.55
CA GLY A 99 12.56 -16.43 8.39
C GLY A 99 12.07 -15.84 7.06
N MET A 100 11.01 -15.01 7.08
CA MET A 100 10.46 -14.34 5.89
C MET A 100 10.41 -12.83 6.09
N PRO A 101 11.55 -12.16 6.27
CA PRO A 101 11.59 -10.76 6.68
C PRO A 101 10.89 -9.83 5.67
N VAL A 102 10.11 -8.90 6.21
CA VAL A 102 9.58 -7.74 5.48
C VAL A 102 10.46 -6.53 5.75
N TRP A 103 11.39 -6.23 4.84
CA TRP A 103 12.35 -5.13 4.99
C TRP A 103 11.78 -3.76 4.59
N PHE A 104 10.98 -3.70 3.52
CA PHE A 104 10.38 -2.45 3.04
C PHE A 104 9.00 -2.68 2.41
N GLY A 105 8.10 -3.33 3.15
CA GLY A 105 6.72 -3.53 2.72
C GLY A 105 5.90 -2.23 2.63
N ILE A 106 4.62 -2.35 2.27
CA ILE A 106 3.78 -1.18 1.95
C ILE A 106 3.63 -0.19 3.12
N ILE A 107 3.63 -0.64 4.38
CA ILE A 107 3.53 0.27 5.54
C ILE A 107 4.82 1.07 5.73
N HIS A 108 6.00 0.47 5.49
CA HIS A 108 7.28 1.19 5.51
C HIS A 108 7.26 2.32 4.48
N PHE A 109 6.84 1.97 3.26
CA PHE A 109 6.68 2.92 2.17
C PHE A 109 5.71 4.05 2.55
N LEU A 110 4.49 3.72 2.99
CA LEU A 110 3.47 4.72 3.31
C LEU A 110 3.90 5.65 4.46
N GLY A 111 4.55 5.10 5.49
CA GLY A 111 5.11 5.89 6.59
C GLY A 111 6.17 6.86 6.09
N THR A 112 7.13 6.36 5.30
CA THR A 112 8.20 7.16 4.70
C THR A 112 7.64 8.24 3.77
N ALA A 113 6.72 7.88 2.87
CA ALA A 113 6.10 8.80 1.93
C ALA A 113 5.30 9.92 2.63
N ALA A 114 4.61 9.61 3.73
CA ALA A 114 3.90 10.61 4.54
C ALA A 114 4.85 11.61 5.19
N ILE A 115 5.99 11.15 5.72
CA ILE A 115 7.03 12.01 6.30
C ILE A 115 7.64 12.89 5.20
N LEU A 116 8.10 12.29 4.11
CA LEU A 116 8.71 13.01 2.98
C LEU A 116 7.76 14.06 2.42
N PHE A 117 6.50 13.71 2.17
CA PHE A 117 5.49 14.66 1.72
C PHE A 117 5.33 15.82 2.70
N SER A 118 5.30 15.56 4.02
CA SER A 118 5.18 16.61 5.04
C SER A 118 6.33 17.63 4.96
N LEU A 119 7.55 17.15 4.68
CA LEU A 119 8.74 17.98 4.59
C LEU A 119 8.76 18.81 3.30
N ILE A 120 8.38 18.21 2.17
CA ILE A 120 8.43 18.90 0.86
C ILE A 120 7.18 19.71 0.54
N ARG A 121 6.07 19.50 1.27
CA ARG A 121 4.78 20.16 1.04
C ARG A 121 4.88 21.69 0.90
N PRO A 122 5.64 22.44 1.73
CA PRO A 122 5.74 23.90 1.60
C PRO A 122 6.32 24.36 0.26
N VAL A 123 7.13 23.52 -0.40
CA VAL A 123 7.70 23.79 -1.73
C VAL A 123 6.73 23.32 -2.81
N VAL A 124 6.21 22.09 -2.68
CA VAL A 124 5.29 21.50 -3.65
C VAL A 124 4.02 22.33 -3.83
N ASP A 125 3.46 22.87 -2.73
CA ASP A 125 2.23 23.68 -2.76
C ASP A 125 2.40 25.03 -3.47
N LYS A 126 3.65 25.48 -3.72
CA LYS A 126 3.95 26.70 -4.50
C LYS A 126 4.00 26.45 -6.02
N ILE A 127 4.15 25.20 -6.43
CA ILE A 127 4.26 24.83 -7.85
C ILE A 127 2.84 24.74 -8.45
N SER A 128 2.65 25.15 -9.69
CA SER A 128 1.35 25.01 -10.36
C SER A 128 0.98 23.54 -10.56
N ARG A 129 -0.31 23.20 -10.47
CA ARG A 129 -0.79 21.81 -10.53
C ARG A 129 -0.44 21.05 -11.81
N PRO A 130 -0.54 21.65 -13.01
CA PRO A 130 -0.11 20.97 -14.24
C PRO A 130 1.39 20.64 -14.22
N VAL A 131 2.21 21.55 -13.67
CA VAL A 131 3.66 21.34 -13.54
C VAL A 131 3.96 20.24 -12.51
N GLN A 132 3.24 20.20 -11.38
CA GLN A 132 3.36 19.09 -10.42
C GLN A 132 3.08 17.74 -11.09
N LEU A 133 1.97 17.63 -11.83
CA LEU A 133 1.60 16.40 -12.53
C LEU A 133 2.68 15.98 -13.54
N LEU A 134 3.17 16.93 -14.34
CA LEU A 134 4.25 16.68 -15.30
C LEU A 134 5.52 16.18 -14.60
N ILE A 135 5.93 16.83 -13.51
CA ILE A 135 7.09 16.40 -12.72
C ILE A 135 6.89 14.96 -12.21
N TYR A 136 5.72 14.62 -11.68
CA TYR A 136 5.47 13.27 -11.16
C TYR A 136 5.49 12.22 -12.26
N ILE A 137 4.90 12.49 -13.43
CA ILE A 137 4.93 11.58 -14.58
C ILE A 137 6.38 11.38 -15.07
N VAL A 138 7.11 12.48 -15.28
CA VAL A 138 8.50 12.42 -15.75
C VAL A 138 9.38 11.65 -14.77
N LEU A 139 9.33 11.99 -13.48
CA LEU A 139 10.14 11.28 -12.48
C LEU A 139 9.73 9.82 -12.31
N HIS A 140 8.44 9.49 -12.42
CA HIS A 140 7.96 8.11 -12.42
C HIS A 140 8.59 7.33 -13.58
N LEU A 141 8.42 7.80 -14.82
CA LEU A 141 8.95 7.13 -16.01
C LEU A 141 10.48 7.05 -15.98
N CYS A 142 11.16 8.13 -15.60
CA CYS A 142 12.61 8.16 -15.50
C CYS A 142 13.13 7.17 -14.45
N SER A 143 12.38 6.87 -13.39
CA SER A 143 12.81 5.93 -12.35
C SER A 143 12.65 4.45 -12.71
N LEU A 144 11.77 4.10 -13.66
CA LEU A 144 11.50 2.70 -14.03
C LEU A 144 12.76 1.94 -14.51
N PRO A 145 13.59 2.46 -15.44
CA PRO A 145 14.78 1.75 -15.90
C PRO A 145 15.82 1.52 -14.79
N PHE A 146 15.86 2.41 -13.80
CA PHE A 146 16.76 2.26 -12.65
C PHE A 146 16.26 1.15 -11.73
N VAL A 147 14.98 1.14 -11.35
CA VAL A 147 14.45 0.11 -10.43
C VAL A 147 14.39 -1.28 -11.08
N ALA A 148 14.31 -1.35 -12.42
CA ALA A 148 14.38 -2.60 -13.16
C ALA A 148 15.76 -3.28 -13.07
N ARG A 149 16.83 -2.49 -12.92
CA ARG A 149 18.21 -3.00 -12.83
C ARG A 149 18.54 -3.51 -11.42
N ARG A 150 19.65 -4.25 -11.31
CA ARG A 150 20.23 -4.66 -10.03
C ARG A 150 21.52 -3.90 -9.80
N TYR A 151 21.77 -3.54 -8.55
CA TYR A 151 22.93 -2.75 -8.14
C TYR A 151 23.53 -3.38 -6.90
N GLU A 152 24.85 -3.49 -6.87
CA GLU A 152 25.64 -3.96 -5.72
C GLU A 152 25.76 -2.86 -4.64
N ILE A 153 24.64 -2.22 -4.29
CA ILE A 153 24.57 -1.16 -3.27
C ILE A 153 23.54 -1.58 -2.21
N SER A 154 24.00 -2.34 -1.23
CA SER A 154 23.16 -3.05 -0.26
C SER A 154 22.41 -2.16 0.74
N TRP A 155 22.59 -0.85 0.73
CA TRP A 155 21.87 0.08 1.63
C TRP A 155 20.80 0.91 0.92
N LEU A 156 20.71 0.86 -0.42
CA LEU A 156 19.76 1.63 -1.22
C LEU A 156 18.49 0.84 -1.64
N TRP A 157 18.27 -0.34 -1.07
CA TRP A 157 17.08 -1.16 -1.36
C TRP A 157 15.78 -0.41 -1.07
N TRP A 158 15.71 0.38 0.01
CA TRP A 158 14.49 1.14 0.33
C TRP A 158 14.14 2.18 -0.74
N LEU A 159 15.14 2.66 -1.50
CA LEU A 159 14.94 3.58 -2.62
C LEU A 159 14.54 2.86 -3.91
N GLY A 160 14.86 1.57 -4.05
CA GLY A 160 14.60 0.75 -5.23
C GLY A 160 15.83 0.07 -5.81
N PHE A 161 17.03 0.41 -5.33
CA PHE A 161 18.30 -0.15 -5.82
C PHE A 161 18.71 -1.35 -4.98
N ARG A 162 18.51 -2.57 -5.51
CA ARG A 162 18.75 -3.81 -4.76
C ARG A 162 19.79 -4.73 -5.43
N PRO A 163 20.62 -5.44 -4.63
CA PRO A 163 21.46 -6.55 -5.11
C PRO A 163 20.61 -7.71 -5.65
N ALA A 164 21.24 -8.62 -6.40
CA ALA A 164 20.57 -9.80 -6.95
C ALA A 164 20.06 -10.76 -5.86
N GLU A 165 20.88 -10.99 -4.83
CA GLU A 165 20.61 -11.94 -3.74
C GLU A 165 19.66 -11.40 -2.65
N TRP A 166 19.10 -10.20 -2.86
CA TRP A 166 18.25 -9.55 -1.87
C TRP A 166 16.76 -9.86 -2.11
N ALA A 167 16.12 -10.42 -1.08
CA ALA A 167 14.70 -10.73 -1.08
C ALA A 167 13.98 -10.19 0.17
N SER A 168 12.69 -9.93 0.03
CA SER A 168 11.78 -9.49 1.09
C SER A 168 10.40 -10.06 0.78
N ALA A 169 9.69 -10.53 1.80
CA ALA A 169 8.36 -11.13 1.62
C ALA A 169 7.31 -10.13 1.12
N ASP A 170 7.48 -8.85 1.46
CA ASP A 170 6.76 -7.72 0.88
C ASP A 170 7.75 -6.59 0.55
N TYR A 171 7.63 -5.96 -0.61
CA TYR A 171 8.59 -4.95 -1.08
C TYR A 171 7.97 -3.87 -1.96
N PHE A 172 7.89 -2.66 -1.42
CA PHE A 172 7.41 -1.45 -2.08
C PHE A 172 8.46 -0.35 -1.98
N PRO A 173 9.47 -0.32 -2.87
CA PRO A 173 10.52 0.69 -2.84
C PRO A 173 9.97 2.10 -3.00
N LEU A 174 10.71 3.11 -2.52
CA LEU A 174 10.29 4.49 -2.66
C LEU A 174 10.12 4.89 -4.14
N LEU A 175 11.03 4.47 -5.02
CA LEU A 175 10.88 4.64 -6.46
C LEU A 175 10.28 3.37 -7.09
N PRO A 176 9.31 3.48 -8.01
CA PRO A 176 8.70 4.70 -8.55
C PRO A 176 7.43 5.14 -7.75
N TRP A 177 7.08 4.37 -6.72
CA TRP A 177 5.79 4.44 -6.02
C TRP A 177 5.51 5.79 -5.35
N PHE A 178 6.56 6.50 -4.93
CA PHE A 178 6.42 7.82 -4.33
C PHE A 178 5.73 8.81 -5.28
N PHE A 179 5.94 8.70 -6.59
CA PHE A 179 5.28 9.59 -7.55
C PHE A 179 3.79 9.27 -7.74
N VAL A 180 3.41 7.99 -7.60
CA VAL A 180 1.99 7.58 -7.54
C VAL A 180 1.33 8.14 -6.28
N TYR A 181 2.05 8.07 -5.15
CA TYR A 181 1.61 8.68 -3.90
C TYR A 181 1.44 10.20 -4.02
N MET A 182 2.42 10.89 -4.61
CA MET A 182 2.38 12.34 -4.85
C MET A 182 1.24 12.74 -5.79
N ALA A 183 0.98 11.98 -6.86
CA ALA A 183 -0.21 12.17 -7.70
C ALA A 183 -1.51 12.06 -6.89
N GLY A 184 -1.54 11.14 -5.91
CA GLY A 184 -2.62 11.08 -4.92
C GLY A 184 -2.74 12.34 -4.08
N THR A 185 -1.63 12.91 -3.60
CA THR A 185 -1.66 14.17 -2.84
C THR A 185 -2.16 15.37 -3.67
N LEU A 186 -1.88 15.37 -4.97
CA LEU A 186 -2.37 16.36 -5.92
C LEU A 186 -3.88 16.20 -6.14
N ALA A 187 -4.34 14.98 -6.40
CA ALA A 187 -5.77 14.68 -6.49
C ALA A 187 -6.51 15.06 -5.20
N GLY A 188 -5.91 14.78 -4.03
CA GLY A 188 -6.42 15.18 -2.73
C GLY A 188 -6.65 16.69 -2.60
N ALA A 189 -5.82 17.53 -3.23
CA ALA A 189 -6.00 18.99 -3.22
C ALA A 189 -7.28 19.39 -3.98
N TYR A 190 -7.54 18.82 -5.16
CA TYR A 190 -8.81 19.04 -5.88
C TYR A 190 -10.03 18.58 -5.08
N ILE A 191 -9.89 17.46 -4.35
CA ILE A 191 -10.98 16.91 -3.56
C ILE A 191 -11.31 17.82 -2.37
N VAL A 192 -10.30 18.29 -1.63
CA VAL A 192 -10.47 19.21 -0.49
C VAL A 192 -11.13 20.52 -0.94
N GLU A 193 -10.79 21.00 -2.13
CA GLU A 193 -11.38 22.20 -2.73
C GLU A 193 -12.75 22.00 -3.37
N ARG A 194 -13.35 20.81 -3.22
CA ARG A 194 -14.65 20.47 -3.80
C ARG A 194 -14.73 20.63 -5.33
N ARG A 195 -13.62 20.39 -6.04
CA ARG A 195 -13.54 20.55 -7.52
C ARG A 195 -13.98 19.31 -8.31
N LEU A 196 -14.46 18.27 -7.65
CA LEU A 196 -15.04 17.09 -8.31
C LEU A 196 -16.56 17.22 -8.42
N PRO A 197 -17.22 16.40 -9.27
CA PRO A 197 -18.67 16.36 -9.33
C PRO A 197 -19.33 16.01 -7.98
N GLU A 198 -20.51 16.55 -7.69
CA GLU A 198 -21.21 16.33 -6.42
C GLU A 198 -21.54 14.86 -6.13
N TRP A 199 -21.74 14.04 -7.17
CA TRP A 199 -21.93 12.59 -6.99
C TRP A 199 -20.74 11.95 -6.29
N PHE A 200 -19.51 12.44 -6.48
CA PHE A 200 -18.30 11.89 -5.84
C PHE A 200 -18.34 12.06 -4.32
N TYR A 201 -18.88 13.18 -3.85
CA TYR A 201 -18.97 13.50 -2.41
C TYR A 201 -20.16 12.84 -1.72
N THR A 202 -21.23 12.55 -2.48
CA THR A 202 -22.52 12.11 -1.93
C THR A 202 -22.80 10.62 -2.11
N ARG A 203 -22.16 9.96 -3.09
CA ARG A 203 -22.36 8.52 -3.36
C ARG A 203 -21.99 7.67 -2.15
N LYS A 204 -22.90 6.77 -1.79
CA LYS A 204 -22.72 5.83 -0.68
C LYS A 204 -22.31 4.46 -1.18
N VAL A 205 -21.34 3.86 -0.51
CA VAL A 205 -20.84 2.50 -0.75
C VAL A 205 -20.55 1.83 0.60
N PRO A 206 -21.58 1.64 1.45
CA PRO A 206 -21.41 1.45 2.89
C PRO A 206 -20.60 0.21 3.26
N PHE A 207 -20.80 -0.92 2.55
CA PHE A 207 -20.07 -2.17 2.80
C PHE A 207 -18.57 -2.01 2.55
N LEU A 208 -18.18 -1.65 1.32
CA LEU A 208 -16.77 -1.44 0.98
C LEU A 208 -16.14 -0.31 1.80
N ALA A 209 -16.89 0.76 2.07
CA ALA A 209 -16.40 1.83 2.92
C ALA A 209 -16.15 1.35 4.36
N ALA A 210 -16.98 0.46 4.92
CA ALA A 210 -16.76 -0.10 6.25
C ALA A 210 -15.45 -0.90 6.31
N ILE A 211 -15.16 -1.68 5.26
CA ILE A 211 -13.90 -2.41 5.14
C ILE A 211 -12.73 -1.42 5.00
N GLY A 212 -12.85 -0.43 4.14
CA GLY A 212 -11.84 0.61 3.91
C GLY A 212 -11.52 1.47 5.14
N ARG A 213 -12.48 1.67 6.04
CA ARG A 213 -12.24 2.35 7.33
C ARG A 213 -11.32 1.55 8.25
N ASN A 214 -11.29 0.24 8.09
CA ASN A 214 -10.53 -0.70 8.92
C ASN A 214 -9.30 -1.29 8.21
N THR A 215 -8.93 -0.75 7.03
CA THR A 215 -7.81 -1.22 6.22
C THR A 215 -6.53 -1.48 6.99
N MET A 216 -6.13 -0.59 7.93
CA MET A 216 -4.89 -0.77 8.68
C MET A 216 -4.93 -2.03 9.56
N ILE A 217 -6.05 -2.27 10.24
CA ILE A 217 -6.23 -3.48 11.05
C ILE A 217 -6.20 -4.70 10.15
N ILE A 218 -6.98 -4.68 9.07
CA ILE A 218 -7.07 -5.79 8.11
C ILE A 218 -5.68 -6.13 7.57
N TYR A 219 -4.90 -5.12 7.16
CA TYR A 219 -3.54 -5.32 6.69
C TYR A 219 -2.61 -5.91 7.77
N ILE A 220 -2.73 -5.55 9.04
CA ILE A 220 -1.86 -6.13 10.07
C ILE A 220 -2.23 -7.59 10.35
N VAL A 221 -3.52 -7.91 10.38
CA VAL A 221 -4.01 -9.23 10.83
C VAL A 221 -4.15 -10.24 9.70
N HIS A 222 -4.19 -9.83 8.43
CA HIS A 222 -4.47 -10.76 7.34
C HIS A 222 -3.44 -11.89 7.27
N GLN A 223 -2.13 -11.61 7.29
CA GLN A 223 -1.13 -12.67 7.09
C GLN A 223 -1.15 -13.74 8.20
N PRO A 224 -1.21 -13.40 9.51
CA PRO A 224 -1.42 -14.43 10.54
C PRO A 224 -2.71 -15.23 10.37
N VAL A 225 -3.81 -14.58 9.98
CA VAL A 225 -5.10 -15.24 9.77
C VAL A 225 -5.04 -16.18 8.55
N LEU A 226 -4.51 -15.70 7.42
CA LEU A 226 -4.37 -16.48 6.19
C LEU A 226 -3.44 -17.68 6.39
N TYR A 227 -2.36 -17.52 7.16
CA TYR A 227 -1.47 -18.62 7.51
C TYR A 227 -2.22 -19.72 8.27
N VAL A 228 -2.98 -19.37 9.32
CA VAL A 228 -3.80 -20.33 10.09
C VAL A 228 -4.84 -21.01 9.22
N LEU A 229 -5.56 -20.25 8.38
CA LEU A 229 -6.56 -20.81 7.46
C LEU A 229 -5.93 -21.79 6.48
N THR A 230 -4.75 -21.47 5.95
CA THR A 230 -4.00 -22.34 5.04
C THR A 230 -3.56 -23.64 5.71
N LEU A 231 -3.13 -23.59 6.98
CA LEU A 231 -2.81 -24.79 7.75
C LEU A 231 -4.02 -25.69 7.97
N ILE A 232 -5.20 -25.11 8.22
CA ILE A 232 -6.47 -25.86 8.32
C ILE A 232 -6.78 -26.54 6.99
N VAL A 233 -6.69 -25.82 5.88
CA VAL A 233 -6.92 -26.37 4.53
C VAL A 233 -5.96 -27.52 4.24
N ARG A 234 -4.66 -27.35 4.52
CA ARG A 234 -3.65 -28.41 4.38
C ARG A 234 -4.01 -29.65 5.21
N GLY A 235 -4.44 -29.46 6.46
CA GLY A 235 -4.86 -30.56 7.33
C GLY A 235 -6.05 -31.33 6.76
N ILE A 236 -7.04 -30.63 6.20
CA ILE A 236 -8.20 -31.24 5.53
C ILE A 236 -7.75 -32.04 4.30
N ILE A 237 -6.91 -31.47 3.44
CA ILE A 237 -6.39 -32.15 2.23
C ILE A 237 -5.68 -33.45 2.62
N ASN A 238 -4.79 -33.39 3.61
CA ASN A 238 -4.05 -34.55 4.10
C ASN A 238 -4.93 -35.62 4.75
N SER A 239 -6.13 -35.28 5.21
CA SER A 239 -7.08 -36.25 5.80
C SER A 239 -7.92 -37.01 4.77
N ILE A 240 -7.96 -36.51 3.53
CA ILE A 240 -8.77 -37.07 2.44
C ILE A 240 -7.89 -37.85 1.43
N ALA A 241 -6.58 -37.56 1.40
CA ALA A 241 -5.57 -38.26 0.59
C ALA A 241 -5.05 -39.52 1.31
#